data_AF-A0AAV4A6E7-F1
#
_entry.id   AF-A0AAV4A6E7-F1
#
_cell.length_a   1.000
_cell.length_b   1.000
_cell.length_c   1.000
_cell.angle_alpha   90.00
_cell.angle_beta   90.00
_cell.angle_gamma   90.00
#
_symmetry.space_group_name_H-M   'P 1'
#
loop_
_entity.id
_entity.type
_entity.pdbx_description
1 polymer ?
#
loop_
_entity_poly.entity_id
_entity_poly.type
_entity_poly.pdbx_seq_one_letter_code
_entity_poly.pdbx_strand_id
1 'polypeptide(L)'
;MEVTTPMDYLRFTVTEEMVLSMVMETNPYTTQTLEHRELSPNSRFHRWAEVTLEEIWAFLGLIISVGLIVIDYFEDYWSVNAMHKLPFYTAVMNKDTLYDSVLFAPLQ
;
A
#
# COMPACT_ATOMS: atom_id res chain seq x y z
N MET A 1 -25.40 12.78 9.62
CA MET A 1 -25.30 11.60 8.73
C MET A 1 -25.46 10.38 9.63
N GLU A 2 -26.44 9.52 9.38
CA GLU A 2 -26.54 8.27 10.13
C GLU A 2 -25.43 7.33 9.65
N VAL A 3 -24.56 6.92 10.56
CA VAL A 3 -23.44 6.00 10.28
C VAL A 3 -24.01 4.58 10.32
N THR A 4 -24.10 3.92 9.16
CA THR A 4 -24.84 2.64 9.06
C THR A 4 -23.98 1.48 8.57
N THR A 5 -22.86 1.77 7.92
CA THR A 5 -21.94 0.76 7.38
C THR A 5 -20.57 0.83 8.06
N PRO A 6 -19.80 -0.28 8.11
CA PRO A 6 -18.42 -0.27 8.60
C PRO A 6 -17.53 0.75 7.86
N MET A 7 -17.81 1.00 6.58
CA MET A 7 -17.10 1.99 5.78
C MET A 7 -17.36 3.42 6.25
N ASP A 8 -18.57 3.73 6.71
CA ASP A 8 -18.90 5.06 7.23
C ASP A 8 -18.09 5.36 8.51
N TYR A 9 -17.94 4.36 9.39
CA TYR A 9 -17.09 4.48 10.58
C TYR A 9 -15.62 4.68 10.20
N LEU A 10 -15.11 3.93 9.22
CA LEU A 10 -13.74 4.08 8.76
C LEU A 10 -13.49 5.46 8.14
N ARG A 11 -14.43 5.99 7.35
CA ARG A 11 -14.31 7.33 6.76
C ARG A 11 -14.45 8.46 7.77
N PHE A 12 -15.07 8.18 8.92
CA PHE A 12 -15.12 9.11 10.03
C PHE A 12 -13.77 9.21 10.76
N THR A 13 -13.04 8.10 10.89
CA THR A 13 -11.72 8.07 11.54
C THR A 13 -10.58 8.39 10.60
N VAL A 14 -10.66 7.94 9.34
CA VAL A 14 -9.69 8.20 8.28
C VAL A 14 -10.39 9.01 7.20
N THR A 15 -10.19 10.33 7.23
CA THR A 15 -10.87 11.25 6.34
C THR A 15 -10.24 11.24 4.94
N GLU A 16 -11.00 11.66 3.93
CA GLU A 16 -10.49 11.80 2.56
C GLU A 16 -9.31 12.78 2.48
N GLU A 17 -9.32 13.85 3.28
CA GLU A 17 -8.21 14.80 3.39
C GLU A 17 -6.93 14.13 3.91
N MET A 18 -7.04 13.24 4.91
CA MET A 18 -5.88 12.48 5.39
C MET A 18 -5.32 11.57 4.31
N VAL A 19 -6.18 10.87 3.57
CA VAL A 19 -5.75 10.00 2.46
C VAL A 19 -5.10 10.82 1.33
N LEU A 20 -5.67 11.99 1.00
CA LEU A 20 -5.07 12.94 0.07
C LEU A 20 -3.68 13.41 0.55
N SER A 21 -3.52 13.72 1.83
CA SER A 21 -2.21 14.09 2.40
C SER A 21 -1.19 12.97 2.22
N MET A 22 -1.58 11.72 2.47
CA MET A 22 -0.71 10.56 2.26
C MET A 22 -0.24 10.45 0.82
N VAL A 23 -1.14 10.64 -0.16
CA VAL A 23 -0.77 10.67 -1.59
C VAL A 23 0.21 11.81 -1.88
N MET A 24 -0.08 13.01 -1.39
CA MET A 24 0.75 14.20 -1.61
C MET A 24 2.13 14.09 -0.96
N GLU A 25 2.29 13.33 0.11
CA GLU A 25 3.59 13.10 0.75
C GLU A 25 4.37 11.96 0.07
N THR A 26 3.67 10.90 -0.35
CA THR A 26 4.28 9.69 -0.92
C THR A 26 4.85 9.91 -2.32
N ASN A 27 4.12 10.64 -3.17
CA ASN A 27 4.51 10.82 -4.58
C ASN A 27 5.78 11.68 -4.76
N PRO A 28 5.89 12.88 -4.15
CA PRO A 28 7.08 13.73 -4.32
C PRO A 28 8.35 13.12 -3.72
N TYR A 29 8.21 12.36 -2.63
CA TYR A 29 9.34 11.63 -2.04
C TYR A 29 9.97 10.68 -3.06
N THR A 30 9.13 10.04 -3.86
CA THR A 30 9.61 9.06 -4.83
C THR A 30 10.28 9.72 -6.02
N THR A 31 9.71 10.82 -6.55
CA THR A 31 10.36 11.61 -7.60
C THR A 31 11.75 12.08 -7.17
N GLN A 32 11.88 12.61 -5.95
CA GLN A 32 13.18 13.05 -5.43
C GLN A 32 14.17 11.88 -5.27
N THR A 33 13.69 10.72 -4.80
CA THR A 33 14.52 9.52 -4.62
C THR A 33 15.01 8.95 -5.96
N LEU A 34 14.17 9.04 -7.00
CA LEU A 34 14.51 8.61 -8.37
C LEU A 34 15.52 9.54 -9.03
N GLU A 35 15.37 10.86 -8.84
CA GLU A 35 16.27 11.87 -9.43
C GLU A 35 17.69 11.81 -8.84
N HIS A 36 17.84 11.37 -7.58
CA HIS A 36 19.12 11.36 -6.87
C HIS A 36 19.80 9.97 -6.81
N ARG A 37 19.24 8.94 -7.46
CA ARG A 37 19.83 7.59 -7.51
C ARG A 37 20.19 7.16 -8.92
N GLU A 38 21.41 6.65 -9.08
CA GLU A 38 21.75 5.86 -10.26
C GLU A 38 21.06 4.49 -10.18
N LEU A 39 20.03 4.31 -11.01
CA LEU A 39 19.27 3.06 -11.06
C LEU A 39 20.04 2.01 -11.86
N SER A 40 20.19 0.81 -11.29
CA SER A 40 20.68 -0.33 -12.07
C SER A 40 19.73 -0.65 -13.23
N PRO A 41 20.18 -1.31 -14.31
CA PRO A 41 19.32 -1.61 -15.47
C PRO A 41 18.08 -2.46 -15.12
N ASN A 42 18.17 -3.27 -14.06
CA ASN A 42 17.09 -4.14 -13.57
C ASN A 42 16.38 -3.54 -12.34
N SER A 43 16.59 -2.26 -12.06
CA SER A 43 15.98 -1.59 -10.92
C SER A 43 14.47 -1.57 -11.05
N ARG A 44 13.77 -1.94 -9.98
CA ARG A 44 12.30 -1.93 -9.91
C ARG A 44 11.72 -0.51 -10.04
N PHE A 45 12.50 0.48 -9.64
CA PHE A 45 12.21 1.90 -9.77
C PHE A 45 11.90 2.34 -11.22
N HIS A 46 12.35 1.61 -12.24
CA HIS A 46 11.98 1.87 -13.65
C HIS A 46 10.50 1.61 -13.96
N ARG A 47 9.79 0.84 -13.13
CA ARG A 47 8.36 0.52 -13.29
C ARG A 47 7.49 1.27 -12.28
N TRP A 48 8.09 2.16 -11.49
CA TRP A 48 7.36 2.90 -10.49
C TRP A 48 6.37 3.87 -11.14
N ALA A 49 5.18 3.97 -10.55
CA ALA A 49 4.12 4.88 -10.95
C ALA A 49 3.64 5.66 -9.72
N GLU A 50 3.11 6.86 -9.95
CA GLU A 50 2.52 7.67 -8.88
C GLU A 50 1.39 6.93 -8.18
N VAL A 51 1.40 7.00 -6.85
CA VAL A 51 0.41 6.40 -5.97
C VAL A 51 -0.91 7.16 -6.08
N THR A 52 -2.01 6.44 -6.26
CA THR A 52 -3.36 7.02 -6.32
C THR A 52 -4.10 6.95 -4.98
N LEU A 53 -5.22 7.69 -4.87
CA LEU A 53 -6.11 7.61 -3.72
C LEU A 53 -6.65 6.20 -3.49
N GLU A 54 -7.02 5.51 -4.57
CA GLU A 54 -7.52 4.14 -4.54
C GLU A 54 -6.46 3.18 -4.01
N GLU A 55 -5.19 3.39 -4.37
CA GLU A 55 -4.07 2.57 -3.88
C GLU A 55 -3.82 2.79 -2.38
N ILE A 56 -3.94 4.01 -1.87
CA ILE A 56 -3.85 4.25 -0.42
C ILE A 56 -5.04 3.61 0.31
N TRP A 57 -6.27 3.69 -0.21
CA TRP A 57 -7.42 2.99 0.37
C TRP A 57 -7.25 1.47 0.35
N ALA A 58 -6.72 0.91 -0.74
CA ALA A 58 -6.39 -0.49 -0.86
C ALA A 58 -5.33 -0.90 0.16
N PHE A 59 -4.27 -0.10 0.32
CA PHE A 59 -3.24 -0.29 1.33
C PHE A 59 -3.81 -0.30 2.76
N LEU A 60 -4.65 0.68 3.12
CA LEU A 60 -5.28 0.73 4.44
C LEU A 60 -6.16 -0.51 4.68
N GLY A 61 -6.91 -0.96 3.67
CA GLY A 61 -7.68 -2.20 3.74
C GLY A 61 -6.81 -3.43 3.99
N LEU A 62 -5.63 -3.50 3.37
CA LEU A 62 -4.66 -4.57 3.61
C LEU A 62 -4.08 -4.51 5.03
N ILE A 63 -3.70 -3.33 5.53
CA ILE A 63 -3.18 -3.17 6.90
C ILE A 63 -4.21 -3.60 7.94
N ILE A 64 -5.47 -3.18 7.78
CA ILE A 64 -6.56 -3.62 8.66
C ILE A 64 -6.70 -5.14 8.60
N SER A 65 -6.66 -5.74 7.41
CA SER A 65 -6.75 -7.20 7.23
C SER A 65 -5.60 -7.96 7.88
N VAL A 66 -4.36 -7.46 7.77
CA VAL A 66 -3.18 -8.03 8.46
C VAL A 66 -3.37 -8.02 9.98
N GLY A 67 -3.96 -6.95 10.53
CA GLY A 67 -4.29 -6.88 11.95
C GLY A 67 -5.37 -7.87 12.40
N LEU A 68 -6.22 -8.34 11.48
CA LEU A 68 -7.29 -9.31 11.76
C LEU A 68 -6.83 -10.76 11.60
N ILE A 69 -6.03 -11.04 10.57
CA ILE A 69 -5.50 -12.37 10.26
C ILE A 69 -3.99 -12.31 10.47
N VAL A 70 -3.52 -12.65 11.67
CA VAL A 70 -2.08 -12.62 11.99
C VAL A 70 -1.40 -13.88 11.46
N ILE A 71 -0.30 -13.71 10.73
CA ILE A 71 0.55 -14.78 10.20
C ILE A 71 1.99 -14.54 10.68
N ASP A 72 2.75 -15.63 10.83
CA ASP A 72 4.12 -15.59 11.37
C ASP A 72 5.07 -14.72 10.53
N TYR A 73 4.93 -14.75 9.20
CA TYR A 73 5.78 -13.99 8.28
C TYR A 73 4.95 -13.06 7.39
N PHE A 74 5.32 -11.78 7.37
CA PHE A 74 4.64 -10.78 6.53
C PHE A 74 4.65 -11.15 5.04
N GLU A 75 5.70 -11.83 4.59
CA GLU A 75 5.82 -12.25 3.20
C GLU A 75 4.79 -13.30 2.79
N ASP A 76 4.28 -14.07 3.75
CA ASP A 76 3.33 -15.15 3.49
C ASP A 76 1.92 -14.63 3.14
N TYR A 77 1.59 -13.38 3.48
CA TYR A 77 0.36 -12.73 2.99
C TYR A 77 0.29 -12.70 1.46
N TRP A 78 1.43 -12.60 0.78
CA TRP A 78 1.54 -12.65 -0.68
C TRP A 78 2.12 -13.96 -1.20
N SER A 79 2.03 -15.05 -0.41
CA SER A 79 2.57 -16.34 -0.82
C SER A 79 1.87 -16.88 -2.06
N VAL A 80 2.67 -17.38 -3.01
CA VAL A 80 2.18 -18.14 -4.18
C VAL A 80 2.03 -19.63 -3.87
N ASN A 81 2.43 -20.08 -2.68
CA ASN A 81 2.32 -21.48 -2.27
C ASN A 81 0.85 -21.85 -2.12
N ALA A 82 0.40 -22.83 -2.91
CA ALA A 82 -0.99 -23.28 -2.93
C ALA A 82 -1.54 -23.73 -1.57
N MET A 83 -0.69 -24.18 -0.65
CA MET A 83 -1.12 -24.66 0.67
C MET A 83 -1.62 -23.54 1.60
N HIS A 84 -1.08 -22.33 1.47
CA HIS A 84 -1.38 -21.20 2.36
C HIS A 84 -1.58 -19.89 1.60
N LYS A 85 -1.99 -19.99 0.33
CA LYS A 85 -2.24 -18.81 -0.51
C LYS A 85 -3.43 -18.03 0.03
N LEU A 86 -3.25 -16.71 0.15
CA LEU A 86 -4.31 -15.77 0.50
C LEU A 86 -4.62 -14.88 -0.71
N PRO A 87 -5.59 -15.26 -1.56
CA PRO A 87 -5.81 -14.60 -2.85
C PRO A 87 -6.16 -13.12 -2.73
N PHE A 88 -6.79 -12.73 -1.63
CA PHE A 88 -7.20 -11.36 -1.34
C PHE A 88 -6.03 -10.37 -1.47
N TYR A 89 -4.89 -10.65 -0.82
CA TYR A 89 -3.75 -9.74 -0.78
C TYR A 89 -3.17 -9.52 -2.18
N THR A 90 -2.94 -10.61 -2.93
CA THR A 90 -2.44 -10.54 -4.31
C THR A 90 -3.42 -9.89 -5.29
N ALA A 91 -4.73 -9.97 -5.03
CA ALA A 91 -5.75 -9.40 -5.89
C ALA A 91 -5.96 -7.90 -5.66
N VAL A 92 -5.77 -7.44 -4.42
CA VAL A 92 -5.96 -6.02 -4.04
C VAL A 92 -4.75 -5.19 -4.42
N MET A 93 -3.54 -5.66 -4.11
CA MET A 93 -2.30 -4.96 -4.46
C MET A 93 -1.17 -5.99 -4.54
N ASN A 94 -0.38 -6.00 -5.62
CA ASN A 94 0.77 -6.91 -5.67
C ASN A 94 1.81 -6.51 -4.62
N LYS A 95 2.55 -7.50 -4.08
CA LYS A 95 3.66 -7.31 -3.14
C LYS A 95 4.64 -6.25 -3.67
N ASP A 96 4.95 -6.32 -4.96
CA ASP A 96 5.92 -5.39 -5.53
C ASP A 96 5.41 -3.94 -5.52
N THR A 97 4.17 -3.73 -5.96
CA THR A 97 3.51 -2.43 -5.87
C THR A 97 3.51 -1.91 -4.45
N LEU A 98 3.12 -2.73 -3.46
CA LEU A 98 3.10 -2.36 -2.04
C LEU A 98 4.46 -1.87 -1.54
N TYR A 99 5.54 -2.61 -1.84
CA TYR A 99 6.89 -2.20 -1.42
C TYR A 99 7.35 -0.93 -2.11
N ASP A 100 7.13 -0.83 -3.42
CA ASP A 100 7.65 0.29 -4.22
C ASP A 100 6.86 1.59 -4.00
N SER A 101 5.58 1.51 -3.63
CA SER A 101 4.70 2.68 -3.43
C SER A 101 4.64 3.15 -1.99
N VAL A 102 4.27 2.29 -1.03
CA VAL A 102 3.82 2.75 0.30
C VAL A 102 4.77 2.38 1.43
N LEU A 103 5.49 1.25 1.36
CA LEU A 103 6.39 0.84 2.45
C LEU A 103 7.78 1.50 2.41
N PHE A 104 8.26 1.91 1.24
CA PHE A 104 9.57 2.56 1.11
C PHE A 104 9.55 4.10 1.23
N ALA A 105 8.36 4.73 1.12
CA ALA A 105 8.22 6.18 1.15
C ALA A 105 8.31 6.85 2.54
N PRO A 106 7.81 6.26 3.65
CA PRO A 106 7.70 6.98 4.93
C PRO A 106 8.71 6.59 6.03
N LEU A 107 9.76 5.80 5.74
CA LEU A 107 10.65 5.24 6.78
C LEU A 107 12.13 5.69 6.72
N GLN A 108 12.43 6.86 6.16
CA GLN A 108 13.74 7.53 6.32
C GLN A 108 13.57 8.96 6.80
#